data_AF-A0A3N4SVN5-F1
#
_entry.id   AF-A0A3N4SVN5-F1
#
_cell.length_a   1.000
_cell.length_b   1.000
_cell.length_c   1.000
_cell.angle_alpha   90.00
_cell.angle_beta   90.00
_cell.angle_gamma   90.00
#
_symmetry.space_group_name_H-M   'P 1'
#
loop_
_entity.id
_entity.type
_entity.pdbx_description
1 polymer ?
#
loop_
_entity_poly.entity_id
_entity_poly.type
_entity_poly.pdbx_seq_one_letter_code
_entity_poly.pdbx_strand_id
1 'polypeptide(L)' 'MPPKLPSDLRPTEDFPGLRVKGGTRYSRSQGDYLCGGCGAEDHANGDDDVKALVNDWTANHGVAHRKGR' A
#
# COMPACT_ATOMS: atom_id res chain seq x y z
N MET A 1 -20.82 13.10 7.72
CA MET A 1 -19.81 12.45 8.58
C MET A 1 -18.86 11.71 7.67
N PRO A 2 -17.53 11.82 7.83
CA PRO A 2 -16.62 11.00 7.03
C PRO A 2 -16.95 9.51 7.29
N PRO A 3 -16.91 8.65 6.28
CA PRO A 3 -17.14 7.23 6.47
C PRO A 3 -16.19 6.71 7.55
N LYS A 4 -16.71 5.87 8.45
CA LYS A 4 -15.90 5.18 9.45
C LYS A 4 -14.83 4.39 8.69
N LEU A 5 -13.57 4.73 8.91
CA LEU A 5 -12.46 4.02 8.30
C LEU A 5 -12.61 2.53 8.61
N PRO A 6 -12.54 1.64 7.61
CA PRO A 6 -12.62 0.21 7.85
C PRO A 6 -11.51 -0.22 8.82
N SER A 7 -11.82 -1.20 9.66
CA SER A 7 -10.85 -1.77 10.61
C SER A 7 -9.65 -2.41 9.91
N ASP A 8 -9.82 -2.75 8.64
CA ASP A 8 -8.75 -3.12 7.73
C ASP A 8 -8.56 -2.02 6.70
N LEU A 9 -7.42 -1.32 6.76
CA LEU A 9 -7.02 -0.26 5.83
C LEU A 9 -6.28 -0.82 4.62
N ARG A 10 -6.54 -2.09 4.26
CA ARG A 10 -5.99 -2.68 3.04
C ARG A 10 -6.49 -1.90 1.83
N PRO A 11 -5.60 -1.51 0.91
CA PRO A 11 -5.99 -0.86 -0.33
C PRO A 11 -6.98 -1.72 -1.11
N THR A 12 -7.99 -1.10 -1.69
CA THR A 12 -9.00 -1.73 -2.56
C THR A 12 -9.16 -0.94 -3.84
N GLU A 13 -9.87 -1.46 -4.83
CA GLU A 13 -10.15 -0.72 -6.08
C GLU A 13 -10.90 0.60 -5.82
N ASP A 14 -11.83 0.62 -4.85
CA ASP A 14 -12.55 1.84 -4.45
C ASP A 14 -11.66 2.84 -3.69
N PHE A 15 -10.70 2.31 -2.92
CA PHE A 15 -9.76 3.09 -2.10
C PHE A 15 -8.31 2.62 -2.37
N PRO A 16 -7.77 2.92 -3.56
CA PRO A 16 -6.45 2.48 -3.94
C PRO A 16 -5.39 3.29 -3.20
N GLY A 17 -4.19 2.72 -3.06
CA GLY A 17 -3.08 3.35 -2.38
C GLY A 17 -2.07 2.36 -1.83
N LEU A 18 -1.18 2.86 -0.98
CA LEU A 18 -0.15 2.09 -0.29
C LEU A 18 -0.45 2.10 1.21
N ARG A 19 -0.44 0.92 1.83
CA ARG A 19 -0.51 0.72 3.28
C ARG A 19 0.79 0.09 3.76
N VAL A 20 1.40 0.70 4.77
CA VAL A 20 2.53 0.12 5.49
C VAL A 20 2.15 -0.04 6.96
N LYS A 21 2.33 -1.23 7.49
CA LYS A 21 2.14 -1.55 8.90
C LYS A 21 3.49 -1.92 9.50
N GLY A 22 3.96 -1.08 10.41
CA GLY A 22 5.19 -1.35 11.15
C GLY A 22 5.09 -2.63 11.95
N GLY A 23 6.15 -3.43 11.89
CA GLY A 23 6.35 -4.58 12.75
C GLY A 23 6.61 -4.19 14.19
N THR A 24 6.70 -5.20 15.05
CA THR A 24 7.15 -5.07 16.43
C THR A 24 8.32 -6.02 16.64
N ARG A 25 8.90 -6.06 17.83
CA ARG A 25 9.91 -7.08 18.18
C ARG A 25 9.41 -8.53 18.05
N TYR A 26 8.10 -8.75 17.95
CA TYR A 26 7.47 -10.07 17.84
C TYR A 26 6.67 -10.27 16.55
N SER A 27 6.62 -9.27 15.66
CA SER A 27 5.85 -9.33 14.42
C SER A 27 6.58 -8.64 13.29
N ARG A 28 6.56 -9.22 12.10
CA ARG A 28 7.16 -8.61 10.91
C ARG A 28 6.36 -7.40 10.45
N SER A 29 7.04 -6.45 9.79
CA SER A 29 6.36 -5.39 9.05
C SER A 29 5.58 -5.97 7.88
N GLN A 30 4.51 -5.29 7.51
CA GLN A 30 3.66 -5.66 6.36
C GLN A 30 3.48 -4.46 5.45
N GLY A 31 3.38 -4.73 4.15
CA GLY A 31 3.07 -3.73 3.13
C GLY A 31 2.04 -4.29 2.17
N ASP A 32 1.10 -3.47 1.75
CA ASP A 32 0.11 -3.79 0.73
C ASP A 32 -0.04 -2.55 -0.15
N TYR A 33 -0.10 -2.71 -1.48
CA TYR A 33 -0.55 -1.63 -2.35
C TYR A 33 -1.58 -2.10 -3.35
N LEU A 34 -2.43 -1.17 -3.79
CA LEU A 34 -3.23 -1.31 -5.00
C LEU A 34 -3.15 0.01 -5.79
N CYS A 35 -2.74 -0.08 -7.05
CA CYS A 35 -2.57 1.05 -7.95
C CYS A 35 -3.89 1.43 -8.60
N GLY A 36 -4.45 2.57 -8.22
CA GLY A 36 -5.71 3.06 -8.80
C GLY A 36 -5.65 3.48 -10.27
N GLY A 37 -4.44 3.56 -10.85
CA GLY A 37 -4.27 3.93 -12.26
C GLY A 37 -4.17 2.74 -13.21
N CYS A 38 -3.63 1.60 -12.75
CA CYS A 38 -3.41 0.41 -13.60
C CYS A 38 -3.89 -0.92 -12.99
N GLY A 39 -4.42 -0.91 -11.77
CA GLY A 39 -4.91 -2.10 -11.08
C GLY A 39 -3.82 -3.02 -10.52
N ALA A 40 -2.54 -2.66 -10.64
CA ALA A 40 -1.45 -3.46 -10.07
C ALA A 40 -1.56 -3.53 -8.54
N GLU A 41 -1.31 -4.69 -7.96
CA GLU A 41 -1.28 -4.91 -6.51
C GLU A 41 -0.07 -5.75 -6.11
N ASP A 42 0.44 -5.52 -4.90
CA ASP A 42 1.51 -6.34 -4.31
C ASP A 42 1.40 -6.35 -2.78
N HIS A 43 2.03 -7.35 -2.16
CA HIS A 43 2.01 -7.58 -0.73
C HIS A 43 3.37 -8.10 -0.23
N ALA A 44 3.87 -7.47 0.84
CA ALA A 44 5.18 -7.74 1.42
C ALA A 44 5.08 -8.11 2.91
N ASN A 45 6.00 -8.97 3.37
CA ASN A 45 6.07 -9.43 4.76
C ASN A 45 7.51 -9.54 5.25
N GLY A 46 7.97 -8.50 5.94
CA GLY A 46 9.36 -8.34 6.34
C GLY A 46 9.86 -6.93 6.06
N ASP A 47 10.80 -6.44 6.85
CA ASP A 47 11.21 -5.03 6.76
C ASP A 47 11.85 -4.69 5.41
N ASP A 48 12.69 -5.57 4.87
CA ASP A 48 13.36 -5.35 3.60
C ASP A 48 12.42 -5.54 2.40
N ASP A 49 11.50 -6.50 2.47
CA ASP A 49 10.45 -6.67 1.46
C ASP A 49 9.52 -5.45 1.43
N VAL A 50 9.15 -4.92 2.61
CA VAL A 50 8.33 -3.71 2.71
C VAL A 50 9.07 -2.50 2.14
N LYS A 51 10.37 -2.36 2.38
CA LYS A 51 11.16 -1.29 1.73
C LYS A 51 11.17 -1.45 0.21
N ALA A 52 11.38 -2.67 -0.30
CA ALA A 52 11.37 -2.95 -1.74
C ALA A 52 10.00 -2.60 -2.36
N LEU A 53 8.91 -3.01 -1.71
CA LEU A 53 7.54 -2.69 -2.12
C LEU A 53 7.27 -1.18 -2.14
N VAL A 54 7.72 -0.44 -1.12
CA VAL A 54 7.57 1.03 -1.08
C VAL A 54 8.36 1.70 -2.21
N ASN A 55 9.56 1.22 -2.49
CA ASN A 55 10.39 1.73 -3.58
C ASN A 55 9.76 1.47 -4.95
N ASP A 56 9.30 0.24 -5.19
CA ASP A 56 8.60 -0.13 -6.42
C ASP A 56 7.32 0.69 -6.60
N TRP A 57 6.47 0.75 -5.56
CA TRP A 57 5.28 1.60 -5.57
C TRP A 57 5.62 3.04 -5.95
N THR A 58 6.63 3.62 -5.32
CA THR A 58 7.00 5.03 -5.57
C THR A 58 7.51 5.25 -6.99
N ALA A 59 8.29 4.30 -7.52
CA ALA A 59 8.88 4.38 -8.86
C ALA A 59 7.86 4.14 -9.97
N ASN A 60 6.96 3.17 -9.80
CA ASN A 60 6.18 2.58 -10.90
C ASN A 60 4.67 2.79 -10.78
N HIS A 61 4.14 3.10 -9.60
CA HIS A 61 2.69 3.05 -9.37
C HIS A 61 2.11 4.31 -8.72
N GLY A 62 2.62 4.70 -7.55
CA GLY A 62 2.14 5.81 -6.73
C GLY A 62 2.07 7.12 -7.50
N VAL A 63 3.14 7.91 -7.48
CA VAL A 63 3.15 9.20 -8.19
C VAL A 63 3.08 9.01 -9.71
N ALA A 64 3.67 7.93 -10.22
CA ALA A 64 3.73 7.61 -11.64
C ALA A 64 2.34 7.43 -12.28
N HIS A 65 1.41 6.74 -11.59
CA HIS A 65 0.05 6.51 -12.08
C HIS A 65 -1.03 7.28 -11.33
N ARG A 66 -0.68 8.13 -10.36
CA ARG A 66 -1.59 9.12 -9.75
C ARG A 66 -1.88 10.24 -10.75
N LYS A 67 -2.53 9.89 -11.85
CA LYS A 67 -3.01 10.83 -12.86
C LYS A 67 -4.30 11.45 -12.33
N GLY A 68 -4.20 12.71 -11.92
CA GLY A 68 -5.29 13.68 -11.74
C GLY A 68 -6.63 13.15 -11.20
N ARG A 69 -6.81 13.25 -9.87
CA ARG A 69 -8.11 13.63 -9.33
C ARG A 69 -8.02 15.08 -8.88
#